data_AF-A0A2A3DYB2-F1
#
_entry.id   AF-A0A2A3DYB2-F1
#
_cell.length_a   1.000
_cell.length_b   1.000
_cell.length_c   1.000
_cell.angle_alpha   90.00
_cell.angle_beta   90.00
_cell.angle_gamma   90.00
#
_symmetry.space_group_name_H-M   'P 1'
#
loop_
_entity.id
_entity.type
_entity.pdbx_description
1 polymer ?
#
loop_
_entity_poly.entity_id
_entity_poly.type
_entity_poly.pdbx_seq_one_letter_code
_entity_poly.pdbx_strand_id
1 'polypeptide(L)'
;MVGSVIDGEDIVQETLAKGFVAIRNGDMPDRTEPWLFRIAHNAALDFLRKRARLQGRESEVELDTIADENSALDARIAAEASLAELMQLPPAQRCAVVLKDVLGHSLEEIGEILETSDMAIKGALQRGRESLRKLAAAPRMASHRPALDRQDMRRLADYVAAFNARDFDTLRGLLAEDVKLELVNRLRADGKEYVGNYFGRYADETHWHFATGLVEGRPAILVTSPERPDGPPRYFILIDWEDGRVAGIRDFLFADYVMDGLEYSGTP
;
A
#
# COMPACT_ATOMS: atom_id res chain seq x y z
N MET A 1 -1.38 8.06 1.81
CA MET A 1 -2.69 8.49 1.26
C MET A 1 -3.76 7.41 1.25
N VAL A 2 -3.49 6.22 0.69
CA VAL A 2 -4.52 5.16 0.50
C VAL A 2 -4.68 4.17 1.66
N GLY A 3 -3.75 4.18 2.62
CA GLY A 3 -3.86 3.42 3.87
C GLY A 3 -3.22 2.04 3.87
N SER A 4 -2.45 1.76 2.82
CA SER A 4 -1.71 0.51 2.65
C SER A 4 -0.49 0.83 1.78
N VAL A 5 0.68 0.29 2.12
CA VAL A 5 1.87 0.43 1.27
C VAL A 5 1.73 -0.40 -0.01
N ILE A 6 1.04 -1.55 0.08
CA ILE A 6 0.68 -2.38 -1.09
C ILE A 6 -0.20 -1.58 -2.06
N ASP A 7 -1.30 -1.00 -1.57
CA ASP A 7 -2.15 -0.16 -2.41
C ASP A 7 -1.37 1.08 -2.89
N GLY A 8 -0.44 1.58 -2.09
CA GLY A 8 0.42 2.72 -2.43
C GLY A 8 1.33 2.43 -3.63
N GLU A 9 1.91 1.24 -3.69
CA GLU A 9 2.70 0.77 -4.83
C GLU A 9 1.86 0.71 -6.12
N ASP A 10 0.61 0.26 -6.03
CA ASP A 10 -0.31 0.28 -7.16
C ASP A 10 -0.58 1.71 -7.68
N ILE A 11 -0.73 2.68 -6.76
CA ILE A 11 -0.86 4.09 -7.12
C ILE A 11 0.40 4.62 -7.78
N VAL A 12 1.59 4.26 -7.30
CA VAL A 12 2.87 4.67 -7.90
C VAL A 12 2.97 4.15 -9.34
N GLN A 13 2.70 2.87 -9.57
CA GLN A 13 2.70 2.29 -10.90
C GLN A 13 1.70 2.96 -11.84
N GLU A 14 0.46 3.19 -11.38
CA GLU A 14 -0.56 3.88 -12.16
C GLU A 14 -0.14 5.32 -12.49
N THR A 15 0.49 6.00 -11.53
CA THR A 15 1.02 7.37 -11.71
C THR A 15 2.10 7.40 -12.78
N LEU A 16 3.09 6.51 -12.68
CA LEU A 16 4.20 6.45 -13.64
C LEU A 16 3.70 6.06 -15.03
N ALA A 17 2.75 5.13 -15.13
CA ALA A 17 2.15 4.75 -16.41
C ALA A 17 1.41 5.93 -17.06
N LYS A 18 0.56 6.64 -16.31
CA LYS A 18 -0.14 7.85 -16.79
C LYS A 18 0.83 8.97 -17.17
N GLY A 19 1.85 9.20 -16.33
CA GLY A 19 2.89 10.18 -16.60
C GLY A 19 3.67 9.88 -17.87
N PHE A 20 4.09 8.62 -18.07
CA PHE A 20 4.80 8.20 -19.28
C PHE A 20 3.96 8.39 -20.54
N VAL A 21 2.68 8.03 -20.50
CA VAL A 21 1.75 8.24 -21.63
C VAL A 21 1.61 9.73 -21.95
N ALA A 22 1.45 10.59 -20.93
CA ALA A 22 1.33 12.03 -21.12
C ALA A 22 2.61 12.66 -21.69
N ILE A 23 3.79 12.26 -21.20
CA ILE A 23 5.08 12.70 -21.75
C ILE A 23 5.21 12.28 -23.23
N ARG A 24 4.82 11.04 -23.56
CA ARG A 24 4.84 10.57 -24.96
C ARG A 24 3.93 11.38 -25.87
N ASN A 25 2.85 11.94 -25.33
CA ASN A 25 1.91 12.80 -26.07
C ASN A 25 2.37 14.26 -26.16
N GLY A 26 3.48 14.63 -25.51
CA GLY A 26 4.03 16.00 -25.52
C GLY A 26 3.51 16.89 -24.40
N ASP A 27 2.79 16.34 -23.41
CA ASP A 27 2.14 17.11 -22.33
C ASP A 27 3.07 17.33 -21.12
N MET A 28 4.40 17.34 -21.31
CA MET A 28 5.35 17.50 -20.21
C MET A 28 5.41 18.98 -19.78
N PRO A 29 5.09 19.32 -18.52
CA PRO A 29 5.13 20.70 -18.05
C PRO A 29 6.53 21.10 -17.57
N ASP A 30 6.74 22.41 -17.45
CA ASP A 30 7.96 23.01 -16.90
C ASP A 30 8.24 22.56 -15.45
N ARG A 31 7.19 22.44 -14.63
CA ARG A 31 7.27 21.91 -13.25
C ARG A 31 6.78 20.46 -13.19
N THR A 32 7.69 19.51 -13.38
CA THR A 32 7.35 18.08 -13.47
C THR A 32 6.93 17.48 -12.12
N GLU A 33 7.51 17.90 -11.01
CA GLU A 33 7.22 17.31 -9.69
C GLU A 33 5.76 17.57 -9.23
N PRO A 34 5.26 18.82 -9.13
CA PRO A 34 3.85 19.07 -8.80
C PRO A 34 2.89 18.37 -9.76
N TRP A 35 3.25 18.29 -11.03
CA TRP A 35 2.47 17.59 -12.05
C TRP A 35 2.36 16.08 -11.81
N LEU A 36 3.46 15.40 -11.44
CA LEU A 36 3.42 13.99 -11.07
C LEU A 36 2.63 13.77 -9.77
N PHE A 37 2.81 14.64 -8.77
CA PHE A 37 2.04 14.58 -7.53
C PHE A 37 0.54 14.73 -7.75
N ARG A 38 0.13 15.56 -8.72
CA ARG A 38 -1.27 15.69 -9.12
C ARG A 38 -1.81 14.41 -9.76
N ILE A 39 -1.04 13.77 -10.65
CA ILE A 39 -1.43 12.47 -11.22
C ILE A 39 -1.61 11.44 -10.10
N ALA A 40 -0.67 11.37 -9.15
CA ALA A 40 -0.73 10.47 -8.00
C ALA A 40 -1.92 10.75 -7.08
N HIS A 41 -2.20 12.03 -6.82
CA HIS A 41 -3.34 12.47 -6.03
C HIS A 41 -4.67 12.00 -6.67
N ASN A 42 -4.83 12.21 -7.97
CA ASN A 42 -6.03 11.81 -8.71
C ASN A 42 -6.20 10.28 -8.73
N ALA A 43 -5.12 9.53 -8.99
CA ALA A 43 -5.13 8.07 -8.93
C ALA A 43 -5.53 7.55 -7.53
N ALA A 44 -4.98 8.14 -6.46
CA ALA A 44 -5.34 7.79 -5.09
C ALA A 44 -6.81 8.10 -4.77
N LEU A 45 -7.35 9.25 -5.23
CA LEU A 45 -8.77 9.58 -5.04
C LEU A 45 -9.70 8.61 -5.77
N ASP A 46 -9.37 8.26 -7.02
CA ASP A 46 -10.17 7.33 -7.80
C ASP A 46 -10.17 5.92 -7.18
N PHE A 47 -9.02 5.48 -6.68
CA PHE A 47 -8.89 4.26 -5.90
C PHE A 47 -9.78 4.28 -4.64
N LEU A 48 -9.70 5.36 -3.85
CA LEU A 48 -10.51 5.52 -2.63
C LEU A 48 -12.01 5.54 -2.93
N ARG A 49 -12.43 6.24 -4.00
CA ARG A 49 -13.84 6.26 -4.47
C ARG A 49 -14.32 4.89 -4.90
N LYS A 50 -13.48 4.11 -5.60
CA LYS A 50 -13.80 2.73 -5.97
C LYS A 50 -13.96 1.85 -4.74
N ARG A 51 -13.06 1.96 -3.76
CA ARG A 51 -13.12 1.21 -2.51
C ARG A 51 -14.36 1.54 -1.68
N ALA A 52 -14.71 2.82 -1.55
CA ALA A 52 -15.90 3.28 -0.84
C ALA A 52 -17.20 2.69 -1.44
N ARG A 53 -17.31 2.68 -2.78
CA ARG A 53 -18.43 2.07 -3.50
C ARG A 53 -18.56 0.56 -3.22
N LEU A 54 -17.45 -0.16 -3.22
CA LEU A 54 -17.44 -1.60 -2.92
C LEU A 54 -17.80 -1.89 -1.46
N GLN A 55 -17.47 -0.98 -0.54
CA GLN A 55 -17.73 -1.11 0.90
C GLN A 55 -19.10 -0.54 1.32
N GLY A 56 -19.90 0.00 0.39
CA GLY A 56 -21.20 0.59 0.68
C GLY A 56 -21.14 1.81 1.62
N ARG A 57 -19.98 2.49 1.72
CA ARG A 57 -19.79 3.65 2.59
C ARG A 57 -19.85 4.92 1.75
N GLU A 58 -20.96 5.65 1.81
CA GLU A 58 -21.00 7.05 1.41
C GLU A 58 -20.58 7.91 2.61
N SER A 59 -19.55 8.73 2.44
CA SER A 59 -19.18 9.72 3.45
C SER A 59 -19.65 11.08 2.95
N GLU A 60 -20.74 11.57 3.53
CA GLU A 60 -21.25 12.92 3.32
C GLU A 60 -20.37 13.92 4.10
N VAL A 61 -19.96 15.01 3.47
CA VAL A 61 -19.14 16.05 4.08
C VAL A 61 -20.06 17.19 4.51
N GLU A 62 -20.24 17.34 5.82
CA GLU A 62 -20.93 18.48 6.40
C GLU A 62 -19.92 19.64 6.61
N LEU A 63 -20.27 20.82 6.13
CA LEU A 63 -19.46 22.04 6.17
C LEU A 63 -19.92 22.90 7.35
N ASP A 64 -19.08 23.04 8.37
CA ASP A 64 -19.24 24.10 9.35
C ASP A 64 -17.89 24.78 9.65
N THR A 65 -17.91 26.10 9.85
CA THR A 65 -16.73 26.96 9.99
C THR A 65 -16.53 27.39 11.43
N ILE A 66 -15.39 27.02 12.03
CA ILE A 66 -14.89 27.61 13.29
C ILE A 66 -13.37 27.83 13.16
N ALA A 67 -12.89 28.97 13.65
CA ALA A 67 -11.48 29.36 13.69
C ALA A 67 -10.84 29.00 15.05
N ASP A 68 -9.60 28.51 15.06
CA ASP A 68 -8.74 28.53 16.26
C ASP A 68 -7.24 28.51 15.93
N GLU A 69 -6.46 29.10 16.84
CA GLU A 69 -5.04 29.46 16.76
C GLU A 69 -4.17 28.45 17.53
N ASN A 70 -3.46 27.54 16.84
CA ASN A 70 -2.16 26.98 17.29
C ASN A 70 -1.51 26.08 16.22
N SER A 71 -1.06 26.69 15.12
CA SER A 71 -0.61 25.95 13.92
C SER A 71 0.65 25.08 14.09
N ALA A 72 1.56 25.37 15.02
CA ALA A 72 2.88 24.71 15.06
C ALA A 72 2.85 23.36 15.80
N LEU A 73 2.19 23.30 16.96
CA LEU A 73 2.00 22.04 17.69
C LEU A 73 1.10 21.08 16.89
N ASP A 74 0.05 21.63 16.29
CA ASP A 74 -0.88 20.88 15.44
C ASP A 74 -0.19 20.30 14.20
N ALA A 75 0.72 21.05 13.57
CA ALA A 75 1.53 20.54 12.47
C ALA A 75 2.45 19.39 12.92
N ARG A 76 3.04 19.47 14.12
CA ARG A 76 3.88 18.40 14.67
C ARG A 76 3.07 17.14 14.97
N ILE A 77 1.91 17.28 15.62
CA ILE A 77 0.99 16.16 15.86
C ILE A 77 0.58 15.50 14.54
N ALA A 78 0.33 16.33 13.51
CA ALA A 78 -0.03 15.83 12.19
C ALA A 78 1.12 15.10 11.48
N ALA A 79 2.36 15.60 11.62
CA ALA A 79 3.56 14.95 11.09
C ALA A 79 3.86 13.60 11.79
N GLU A 80 3.54 13.49 13.07
CA GLU A 80 3.72 12.27 13.88
C GLU A 80 2.51 11.32 13.84
N ALA A 81 1.44 11.69 13.11
CA ALA A 81 0.23 10.88 13.02
C ALA A 81 0.50 9.53 12.36
N SER A 82 0.00 8.47 12.97
CA SER A 82 0.06 7.12 12.40
C SER A 82 -0.79 7.02 11.14
N LEU A 83 -0.47 6.04 10.29
CA LEU A 83 -1.27 5.74 9.10
C LEU A 83 -2.75 5.52 9.45
N ALA A 84 -3.03 4.80 10.55
CA ALA A 84 -4.39 4.54 11.00
C ALA A 84 -5.16 5.83 11.35
N GLU A 85 -4.51 6.81 12.00
CA GLU A 85 -5.12 8.11 12.34
C GLU A 85 -5.36 8.94 11.07
N LEU A 86 -4.38 9.02 10.16
CA LEU A 86 -4.53 9.69 8.87
C LEU A 86 -5.68 9.09 8.04
N MET A 87 -5.86 7.77 8.11
CA MET A 87 -6.93 7.06 7.39
C MET A 87 -8.34 7.34 7.90
N GLN A 88 -8.48 7.93 9.09
CA GLN A 88 -9.78 8.39 9.60
C GLN A 88 -10.18 9.75 9.04
N LEU A 89 -9.24 10.53 8.50
CA LEU A 89 -9.54 11.82 7.89
C LEU A 89 -10.27 11.67 6.54
N PRO A 90 -11.21 12.57 6.20
CA PRO A 90 -11.71 12.72 4.84
C PRO A 90 -10.56 12.92 3.84
N PRO A 91 -10.66 12.42 2.58
CA PRO A 91 -9.55 12.43 1.63
C PRO A 91 -8.93 13.81 1.40
N ALA A 92 -9.74 14.87 1.28
CA ALA A 92 -9.24 16.23 1.07
C ALA A 92 -8.41 16.75 2.25
N GLN A 93 -8.86 16.48 3.48
CA GLN A 93 -8.12 16.86 4.70
C GLN A 93 -6.81 16.07 4.81
N ARG A 94 -6.89 14.76 4.54
CA ARG A 94 -5.71 13.87 4.54
C ARG A 94 -4.66 14.32 3.52
N CYS A 95 -5.07 14.66 2.29
CA CYS A 95 -4.15 15.13 1.26
C CYS A 95 -3.44 16.40 1.69
N ALA A 96 -4.20 17.38 2.17
CA ALA A 96 -3.64 18.65 2.59
C ALA A 96 -2.62 18.43 3.73
N VAL A 97 -2.98 17.66 4.76
CA VAL A 97 -2.08 17.34 5.88
C VAL A 97 -0.83 16.61 5.41
N VAL A 98 -0.96 15.56 4.59
CA VAL A 98 0.22 14.81 4.11
C VAL A 98 1.14 15.70 3.28
N LEU A 99 0.61 16.46 2.33
CA LEU A 99 1.43 17.33 1.49
C LEU A 99 2.12 18.43 2.32
N LYS A 100 1.43 19.00 3.30
CA LYS A 100 1.97 20.12 4.09
C LYS A 100 2.87 19.70 5.24
N ASP A 101 2.37 18.80 6.08
CA ASP A 101 2.96 18.50 7.39
C ASP A 101 3.91 17.30 7.34
N VAL A 102 3.74 16.40 6.36
CA VAL A 102 4.61 15.22 6.18
C VAL A 102 5.64 15.46 5.07
N LEU A 103 5.20 15.96 3.91
CA LEU A 103 6.08 16.16 2.74
C LEU A 103 6.66 17.58 2.64
N GLY A 104 6.18 18.53 3.44
CA GLY A 104 6.79 19.86 3.55
C GLY A 104 6.47 20.85 2.42
N HIS A 105 5.50 20.57 1.54
CA HIS A 105 5.15 21.46 0.43
C HIS A 105 4.60 22.83 0.92
N SER A 106 4.84 23.87 0.13
CA SER A 106 4.23 25.19 0.32
C SER A 106 2.73 25.17 -0.02
N LEU A 107 1.97 26.18 0.43
CA LEU A 107 0.54 26.26 0.09
C LEU A 107 0.31 26.44 -1.42
N GLU A 108 1.20 27.19 -2.07
CA GLU A 108 1.20 27.41 -3.52
C GLU A 108 1.37 26.08 -4.28
N GLU A 109 2.39 25.29 -3.92
CA GLU A 109 2.61 23.96 -4.51
C GLU A 109 1.43 23.02 -4.27
N ILE A 110 0.83 23.06 -3.09
CA ILE A 110 -0.37 22.27 -2.79
C ILE A 110 -1.55 22.71 -3.67
N GLY A 111 -1.70 24.01 -3.95
CA GLY A 111 -2.71 24.54 -4.86
C GLY A 111 -2.52 24.06 -6.29
N GLU A 112 -1.28 24.01 -6.76
CA GLU A 112 -0.95 23.42 -8.06
C GLU A 112 -1.24 21.91 -8.10
N ILE A 113 -0.91 21.17 -7.04
CA ILE A 113 -1.09 19.72 -6.96
C ILE A 113 -2.58 19.34 -6.88
N LEU A 114 -3.35 20.04 -6.04
CA LEU A 114 -4.75 19.72 -5.74
C LEU A 114 -5.76 20.47 -6.60
N GLU A 115 -5.31 21.37 -7.48
CA GLU A 115 -6.14 22.21 -8.35
C GLU A 115 -7.26 22.93 -7.58
N THR A 116 -6.92 23.54 -6.43
CA THR A 116 -7.87 24.19 -5.53
C THR A 116 -7.31 25.49 -4.94
N SER A 117 -8.17 26.29 -4.32
CA SER A 117 -7.78 27.58 -3.74
C SER A 117 -7.02 27.44 -2.42
N ASP A 118 -6.11 28.37 -2.15
CA ASP A 118 -5.44 28.55 -0.84
C ASP A 118 -6.42 28.52 0.33
N MET A 119 -7.60 29.12 0.17
CA MET A 119 -8.64 29.15 1.19
C MET A 119 -9.17 27.74 1.49
N ALA A 120 -9.42 26.93 0.45
CA ALA A 120 -9.84 25.55 0.61
C ALA A 120 -8.75 24.69 1.26
N ILE A 121 -7.47 24.90 0.88
CA ILE A 121 -6.32 24.18 1.45
C ILE A 121 -6.16 24.50 2.94
N LYS A 122 -6.16 25.79 3.29
CA LYS A 122 -6.05 26.24 4.69
C LYS A 122 -7.18 25.66 5.55
N GLY A 123 -8.42 25.67 5.05
CA GLY A 123 -9.55 25.07 5.75
C GLY A 123 -9.41 23.55 5.90
N ALA A 124 -8.95 22.85 4.86
CA ALA A 124 -8.73 21.40 4.92
C ALA A 124 -7.60 21.02 5.90
N LEU A 125 -6.49 21.77 5.90
CA LEU A 125 -5.38 21.62 6.84
C LEU A 125 -5.82 21.79 8.28
N GLN A 126 -6.54 22.88 8.56
CA GLN A 126 -7.01 23.18 9.91
C GLN A 126 -7.88 22.05 10.46
N ARG A 127 -8.89 21.61 9.68
CA ARG A 127 -9.79 20.53 10.10
C ARG A 127 -9.08 19.18 10.22
N GLY A 128 -8.15 18.89 9.32
CA GLY A 128 -7.34 17.68 9.36
C GLY A 128 -6.50 17.63 10.64
N ARG A 129 -5.78 18.71 10.94
CA ARG A 129 -4.98 18.85 12.16
C ARG A 129 -5.81 18.78 13.44
N GLU A 130 -6.95 19.46 13.47
CA GLU A 130 -7.88 19.39 14.60
C GLU A 130 -8.38 17.95 14.84
N SER A 131 -8.74 17.24 13.77
CA SER A 131 -9.18 15.85 13.85
C SER A 131 -8.07 14.94 14.36
N LEU A 132 -6.83 15.10 13.88
CA LEU A 132 -5.68 14.35 14.36
C LEU A 132 -5.36 14.66 15.82
N ARG A 133 -5.46 15.93 16.25
CA ARG A 133 -5.33 16.31 17.67
C ARG A 133 -6.35 15.62 18.55
N LYS A 134 -7.62 15.54 18.12
CA LYS A 134 -8.68 14.81 18.84
C LYS A 134 -8.38 13.31 18.92
N LEU A 135 -7.89 12.72 17.82
CA LEU A 135 -7.50 11.30 17.78
C LEU A 135 -6.30 11.00 18.68
N ALA A 136 -5.29 11.87 18.68
CA ALA A 136 -4.10 11.73 19.53
C ALA A 136 -4.42 11.83 21.03
N ALA A 137 -5.48 12.58 21.39
CA ALA A 137 -5.96 12.69 22.76
C ALA A 137 -6.88 11.53 23.19
N ALA A 138 -7.40 10.74 22.24
CA ALA A 138 -8.28 9.62 22.54
C ALA A 138 -7.48 8.38 22.97
N PRO A 139 -8.01 7.54 23.89
CA PRO A 139 -7.40 6.25 24.18
C PRO A 139 -7.31 5.43 22.90
N ARG A 140 -6.11 4.92 22.56
CA ARG A 140 -5.92 4.02 21.43
C ARG A 140 -6.78 2.78 21.61
N MET A 141 -7.93 2.76 20.95
CA MET A 141 -8.69 1.53 20.80
C MET A 141 -7.88 0.59 19.93
N ALA A 142 -7.62 -0.62 20.41
CA ALA A 142 -7.01 -1.67 19.62
C ALA A 142 -7.80 -1.81 18.33
N SER A 143 -7.12 -1.62 17.19
CA SER A 143 -7.72 -1.78 15.87
C SER A 143 -8.36 -3.17 15.78
N HIS A 144 -9.60 -3.20 15.32
CA HIS A 144 -10.34 -4.44 15.07
C HIS A 144 -9.69 -5.15 13.88
N ARG A 145 -8.59 -5.85 14.15
CA ARG A 145 -7.91 -6.69 13.17
C ARG A 145 -8.87 -7.86 12.88
N PRO A 146 -9.29 -8.09 11.62
CA PRO A 146 -10.07 -9.27 11.30
C PRO A 146 -9.31 -10.48 11.84
N ALA A 147 -9.97 -11.33 12.61
CA ALA A 147 -9.42 -12.63 12.94
C ALA A 147 -9.27 -13.36 11.61
N LEU A 148 -8.04 -13.43 11.10
CA LEU A 148 -7.71 -14.13 9.89
C LEU A 148 -8.24 -15.56 9.98
N ASP A 149 -8.79 -16.06 8.86
CA ASP A 149 -9.24 -17.43 8.81
C ASP A 149 -8.04 -18.35 9.09
N ARG A 150 -8.14 -19.17 10.14
CA ARG A 150 -7.08 -20.15 10.49
C ARG A 150 -6.78 -21.07 9.30
N GLN A 151 -7.76 -21.26 8.41
CA GLN A 151 -7.59 -22.05 7.20
C GLN A 151 -6.58 -21.42 6.23
N ASP A 152 -6.62 -20.10 6.03
CA ASP A 152 -5.71 -19.42 5.11
C ASP A 152 -4.27 -19.46 5.62
N MET A 153 -4.06 -19.23 6.92
CA MET A 153 -2.74 -19.36 7.55
C MET A 153 -2.20 -20.79 7.45
N ARG A 154 -3.06 -21.80 7.55
CA ARG A 154 -2.65 -23.21 7.38
C ARG A 154 -2.26 -23.51 5.94
N ARG A 155 -3.04 -23.07 4.95
CA ARG A 155 -2.70 -23.23 3.52
C ARG A 155 -1.38 -22.53 3.19
N LEU A 156 -1.17 -21.34 3.75
CA LEU A 156 0.07 -20.59 3.57
C LEU A 156 1.27 -21.33 4.19
N ALA A 157 1.09 -21.94 5.37
CA ALA A 157 2.14 -22.74 6.00
C ALA A 157 2.48 -23.99 5.17
N ASP A 158 1.48 -24.69 4.63
CA ASP A 158 1.69 -25.85 3.76
C ASP A 158 2.41 -25.46 2.46
N TYR A 159 2.03 -24.31 1.87
CA TYR A 159 2.71 -23.73 0.71
C TYR A 159 4.19 -23.41 1.00
N VAL A 160 4.46 -22.71 2.11
CA VAL A 160 5.82 -22.35 2.54
C VAL A 160 6.67 -23.60 2.82
N ALA A 161 6.09 -24.62 3.44
CA ALA A 161 6.77 -25.89 3.70
C ALA A 161 7.18 -26.58 2.39
N ALA A 162 6.27 -26.67 1.40
CA ALA A 162 6.59 -27.22 0.09
C ALA A 162 7.67 -26.40 -0.64
N PHE A 163 7.62 -25.07 -0.53
CA PHE A 163 8.62 -24.18 -1.13
C PHE A 163 10.01 -24.37 -0.53
N ASN A 164 10.13 -24.37 0.80
CA ASN A 164 11.39 -24.59 1.50
C ASN A 164 11.95 -26.02 1.25
N ALA A 165 11.07 -27.01 1.09
CA ALA A 165 11.44 -28.37 0.68
C ALA A 165 11.83 -28.48 -0.81
N ARG A 166 11.70 -27.39 -1.58
CA ARG A 166 11.90 -27.34 -3.05
C ARG A 166 10.98 -28.31 -3.80
N ASP A 167 9.82 -28.61 -3.24
CA ASP A 167 8.78 -29.43 -3.88
C ASP A 167 7.93 -28.55 -4.81
N PHE A 168 8.54 -28.13 -5.92
CA PHE A 168 7.90 -27.27 -6.90
C PHE A 168 6.78 -27.97 -7.68
N ASP A 169 6.75 -29.31 -7.69
CA ASP A 169 5.66 -30.06 -8.34
C ASP A 169 4.37 -29.97 -7.52
N THR A 170 4.46 -30.10 -6.19
CA THR A 170 3.33 -29.82 -5.30
C THR A 170 2.84 -28.38 -5.47
N LEU A 171 3.75 -27.40 -5.52
CA LEU A 171 3.38 -25.98 -5.70
C LEU A 171 2.69 -25.72 -7.05
N ARG A 172 3.18 -26.31 -8.15
CA ARG A 172 2.50 -26.26 -9.45
C ARG A 172 1.12 -26.92 -9.43
N GLY A 173 0.95 -27.98 -8.64
CA GLY A 173 -0.33 -28.64 -8.42
C GLY A 173 -1.36 -27.76 -7.70
N LEU A 174 -0.92 -26.83 -6.86
CA LEU A 174 -1.78 -25.89 -6.14
C LEU A 174 -2.28 -24.71 -7.00
N LEU A 175 -1.65 -24.43 -8.15
CA LEU A 175 -2.04 -23.34 -9.03
C LEU A 175 -3.43 -23.58 -9.65
N ALA A 176 -4.28 -22.55 -9.60
CA ALA A 176 -5.47 -22.47 -10.43
C ALA A 176 -5.10 -22.38 -11.92
N GLU A 177 -6.02 -22.75 -12.81
CA GLU A 177 -5.74 -22.73 -14.26
C GLU A 177 -5.54 -21.31 -14.80
N ASP A 178 -6.28 -20.35 -14.25
CA ASP A 178 -6.26 -18.93 -14.56
C ASP A 178 -5.44 -18.08 -13.56
N VAL A 179 -4.52 -18.73 -12.83
CA VAL A 179 -3.67 -18.07 -11.85
C VAL A 179 -2.94 -16.86 -12.43
N LYS A 180 -2.83 -15.79 -11.64
CA LYS A 180 -2.10 -14.58 -12.01
C LYS A 180 -0.83 -14.45 -11.20
N LEU A 181 0.26 -14.13 -11.87
CA LEU A 181 1.52 -13.77 -11.25
C LEU A 181 1.82 -12.30 -11.55
N GLU A 182 2.15 -11.57 -10.50
CA GLU A 182 2.79 -10.27 -10.58
C GLU A 182 4.09 -10.29 -9.80
N LEU A 183 5.20 -10.27 -10.51
CA LEU A 183 6.49 -9.88 -9.94
C LEU A 183 6.55 -8.36 -10.05
N VAL A 184 6.26 -7.69 -8.93
CA VAL A 184 6.00 -6.25 -8.87
C VAL A 184 7.14 -5.49 -9.54
N ASN A 185 6.81 -4.52 -10.40
CA ASN A 185 7.75 -3.74 -11.23
C ASN A 185 8.62 -4.52 -12.22
N ARG A 186 8.37 -5.82 -12.43
CA ARG A 186 9.24 -6.66 -13.28
C ARG A 186 8.49 -7.40 -14.37
N LEU A 187 7.48 -8.20 -14.02
CA LEU A 187 6.71 -8.98 -15.00
C LEU A 187 5.32 -9.31 -14.50
N ARG A 188 4.41 -9.53 -15.44
CA ARG A 188 3.11 -10.16 -15.20
C ARG A 188 2.98 -11.39 -16.09
N ALA A 189 2.34 -12.42 -15.56
CA ALA A 189 2.03 -13.63 -16.31
C ALA A 189 0.65 -14.15 -15.86
N ASP A 190 -0.10 -14.68 -16.82
CA ASP A 190 -1.42 -15.23 -16.60
C ASP A 190 -1.44 -16.69 -17.05
N GLY A 191 -2.12 -17.52 -16.28
CA GLY A 191 -2.33 -18.93 -16.59
C GLY A 191 -1.21 -19.84 -16.06
N LYS A 192 -1.64 -21.04 -15.67
CA LYS A 192 -0.80 -22.04 -14.99
C LYS A 192 0.46 -22.43 -15.75
N GLU A 193 0.41 -22.51 -17.07
CA GLU A 193 1.56 -22.84 -17.92
C GLU A 193 2.70 -21.83 -17.74
N TYR A 194 2.39 -20.53 -17.79
CA TYR A 194 3.38 -19.46 -17.68
C TYR A 194 3.81 -19.24 -16.23
N VAL A 195 2.84 -19.25 -15.30
CA VAL A 195 3.13 -19.10 -13.86
C VAL A 195 3.92 -20.28 -13.32
N GLY A 196 3.77 -21.49 -13.85
CA GLY A 196 4.58 -22.66 -13.45
C GLY A 196 6.09 -22.49 -13.64
N ASN A 197 6.51 -21.61 -14.55
CA ASN A 197 7.92 -21.28 -14.79
C ASN A 197 8.52 -20.36 -13.72
N TYR A 198 7.68 -19.67 -12.94
CA TYR A 198 8.09 -18.82 -11.82
C TYR A 198 8.99 -19.57 -10.84
N PHE A 199 8.59 -20.78 -10.47
CA PHE A 199 9.33 -21.65 -9.54
C PHE A 199 10.69 -22.09 -10.09
N GLY A 200 10.87 -22.12 -11.41
CA GLY A 200 12.14 -22.50 -12.04
C GLY A 200 13.28 -21.55 -11.63
N ARG A 201 13.00 -20.26 -11.48
CA ARG A 201 14.02 -19.27 -11.07
C ARG A 201 14.52 -19.50 -9.64
N TYR A 202 13.64 -19.93 -8.74
CA TYR A 202 14.02 -20.31 -7.37
C TYR A 202 14.78 -21.63 -7.31
N ALA A 203 14.67 -22.48 -8.33
CA ALA A 203 15.46 -23.70 -8.42
C ALA A 203 16.94 -23.40 -8.74
N ASP A 204 17.22 -22.32 -9.47
CA ASP A 204 18.56 -21.95 -9.92
C ASP A 204 19.38 -21.22 -8.85
N GLU A 205 18.72 -20.55 -7.90
CA GLU A 205 19.35 -19.86 -6.76
C GLU A 205 19.33 -20.72 -5.50
N THR A 206 20.43 -20.68 -4.74
CA THR A 206 20.54 -21.41 -3.47
C THR A 206 20.31 -20.46 -2.30
N HIS A 207 19.49 -20.91 -1.34
CA HIS A 207 19.33 -20.39 0.03
C HIS A 207 18.27 -19.32 0.32
N TRP A 208 17.15 -19.26 -0.41
CA TRP A 208 16.03 -18.46 0.10
C TRP A 208 15.40 -19.10 1.34
N HIS A 209 15.03 -18.30 2.34
CA HIS A 209 14.28 -18.77 3.50
C HIS A 209 12.92 -18.07 3.58
N PHE A 210 11.87 -18.88 3.55
CA PHE A 210 10.48 -18.45 3.51
C PHE A 210 9.83 -18.75 4.85
N ALA A 211 9.20 -17.74 5.44
CA ALA A 211 8.43 -17.86 6.67
C ALA A 211 7.01 -17.33 6.50
N THR A 212 6.07 -17.86 7.26
CA THR A 212 4.71 -17.30 7.29
C THR A 212 4.65 -16.10 8.22
N GLY A 213 4.00 -15.03 7.78
CA GLY A 213 3.76 -13.87 8.60
C GLY A 213 2.51 -13.12 8.18
N LEU A 214 2.38 -11.91 8.70
CA LEU A 214 1.35 -10.95 8.36
C LEU A 214 2.00 -9.69 7.83
N VAL A 215 1.42 -9.12 6.78
CA VAL A 215 1.75 -7.80 6.24
C VAL A 215 0.47 -6.98 6.24
N GLU A 216 0.46 -5.86 6.97
CA GLU A 216 -0.73 -5.02 7.18
C GLU A 216 -1.97 -5.82 7.63
N GLY A 217 -1.74 -6.88 8.42
CA GLY A 217 -2.77 -7.79 8.90
C GLY A 217 -3.28 -8.81 7.88
N ARG A 218 -2.66 -8.95 6.71
CA ARG A 218 -2.96 -9.97 5.69
C ARG A 218 -1.94 -11.11 5.74
N PRO A 219 -2.32 -12.38 5.53
CA PRO A 219 -1.37 -13.49 5.45
C PRO A 219 -0.36 -13.23 4.33
N ALA A 220 0.92 -13.37 4.64
CA ALA A 220 2.00 -13.11 3.70
C ALA A 220 3.16 -14.08 3.95
N ILE A 221 3.91 -14.35 2.89
CA ILE A 221 5.19 -15.02 2.97
C ILE A 221 6.24 -13.93 3.21
N LEU A 222 7.00 -14.05 4.29
CA LEU A 222 8.15 -13.21 4.58
C LEU A 222 9.40 -13.92 4.04
N VAL A 223 10.24 -13.20 3.29
CA VAL A 223 11.45 -13.80 2.70
C VAL A 223 12.69 -13.12 3.28
N THR A 224 13.55 -13.90 3.92
CA THR A 224 14.83 -13.41 4.47
C THR A 224 16.00 -13.66 3.52
N SER A 225 17.10 -12.94 3.76
CA SER A 225 18.31 -13.09 2.94
C SER A 225 18.95 -14.46 3.17
N PRO A 226 19.43 -15.13 2.11
CA PRO A 226 20.32 -16.28 2.19
C PRO A 226 21.42 -16.22 3.26
N GLU A 227 22.05 -15.06 3.39
CA GLU A 227 23.20 -14.85 4.26
C GLU A 227 22.78 -14.63 5.72
N ARG A 228 21.51 -14.34 5.97
CA ARG A 228 20.97 -14.03 7.29
C ARG A 228 19.52 -14.51 7.44
N PRO A 229 19.30 -15.84 7.52
CA PRO A 229 17.97 -16.42 7.60
C PRO A 229 17.17 -15.94 8.82
N ASP A 230 17.85 -15.72 9.95
CA ASP A 230 17.25 -15.16 11.19
C ASP A 230 17.17 -13.61 11.19
N GLY A 231 17.47 -12.98 10.06
CA GLY A 231 17.43 -11.52 9.90
C GLY A 231 16.02 -10.99 9.66
N PRO A 232 15.85 -9.66 9.59
CA PRO A 232 14.59 -9.09 9.15
C PRO A 232 14.29 -9.53 7.70
N PRO A 233 13.01 -9.72 7.33
CA PRO A 233 12.63 -10.00 5.95
C PRO A 233 13.08 -8.88 5.02
N ARG A 234 13.53 -9.27 3.82
CA ARG A 234 13.92 -8.35 2.74
C ARG A 234 12.74 -7.92 1.89
N TYR A 235 11.79 -8.82 1.68
CA TYR A 235 10.56 -8.57 0.93
C TYR A 235 9.51 -9.58 1.39
N PHE A 236 8.33 -9.49 0.79
CA PHE A 236 7.23 -10.40 1.06
C PHE A 236 6.52 -10.81 -0.24
N ILE A 237 5.75 -11.89 -0.15
CA ILE A 237 4.90 -12.40 -1.22
C ILE A 237 3.48 -12.55 -0.68
N LEU A 238 2.49 -12.09 -1.44
CA LEU A 238 1.08 -12.30 -1.16
C LEU A 238 0.56 -13.42 -2.05
N ILE A 239 -0.24 -14.31 -1.44
CA ILE A 239 -0.89 -15.43 -2.12
C ILE A 239 -2.39 -15.25 -1.98
N ASP A 240 -3.07 -15.12 -3.12
CA ASP A 240 -4.53 -15.10 -3.17
C ASP A 240 -5.05 -16.51 -3.42
N TRP A 241 -6.02 -16.92 -2.61
CA TRP A 241 -6.63 -18.24 -2.67
C TRP A 241 -8.06 -18.17 -3.17
N GLU A 242 -8.42 -19.05 -4.08
CA GLU A 242 -9.80 -19.26 -4.54
C GLU A 242 -10.07 -20.75 -4.63
N ASP A 243 -11.17 -21.21 -4.01
CA ASP A 243 -11.55 -22.64 -3.95
C ASP A 243 -10.42 -23.60 -3.54
N GLY A 244 -9.54 -23.15 -2.65
CA GLY A 244 -8.40 -23.94 -2.15
C GLY A 244 -7.22 -24.05 -3.12
N ARG A 245 -7.25 -23.33 -4.24
CA ARG A 245 -6.13 -23.18 -5.18
C ARG A 245 -5.54 -21.77 -5.11
N VAL A 246 -4.29 -21.65 -5.55
CA VAL A 246 -3.61 -20.36 -5.69
C VAL A 246 -4.13 -19.68 -6.96
N ALA A 247 -4.89 -18.61 -6.77
CA ALA A 247 -5.46 -17.78 -7.84
C ALA A 247 -4.56 -16.58 -8.16
N GLY A 248 -3.74 -16.13 -7.21
CA GLY A 248 -2.85 -15.00 -7.38
C GLY A 248 -1.55 -15.14 -6.61
N ILE A 249 -0.46 -14.67 -7.20
CA ILE A 249 0.85 -14.51 -6.56
C ILE A 249 1.31 -13.08 -6.84
N ARG A 250 1.48 -12.26 -5.79
CA ARG A 250 2.14 -10.95 -5.90
C ARG A 250 3.45 -10.98 -5.13
N ASP A 251 4.56 -10.86 -5.85
CA ASP A 251 5.92 -10.97 -5.32
C ASP A 251 6.63 -9.63 -5.38
N PHE A 252 7.05 -9.13 -4.22
CA PHE A 252 7.67 -7.82 -4.03
C PHE A 252 9.21 -7.84 -4.08
N LEU A 253 9.84 -8.91 -4.60
CA LEU A 253 11.30 -9.01 -4.72
C LEU A 253 11.97 -7.79 -5.38
N PHE A 254 11.32 -7.15 -6.36
CA PHE A 254 11.83 -5.96 -7.06
C PHE A 254 11.20 -4.63 -6.59
N ALA A 255 10.47 -4.68 -5.47
CA ALA A 255 9.86 -3.53 -4.81
C ALA A 255 10.12 -3.60 -3.29
N ASP A 256 11.33 -4.01 -2.90
CA ASP A 256 11.72 -4.20 -1.50
C ASP A 256 11.70 -2.90 -0.67
N TYR A 257 11.82 -1.74 -1.31
CA TYR A 257 11.61 -0.43 -0.69
C TYR A 257 10.23 -0.26 -0.03
N VAL A 258 9.23 -1.07 -0.42
CA VAL A 258 7.91 -1.10 0.24
C VAL A 258 8.04 -1.51 1.72
N MET A 259 9.13 -2.18 2.11
CA MET A 259 9.39 -2.55 3.49
C MET A 259 9.63 -1.35 4.43
N ASP A 260 10.06 -0.19 3.92
CA ASP A 260 10.49 0.97 4.72
C ASP A 260 9.36 1.71 5.46
N GLY A 261 8.11 1.25 5.31
CA GLY A 261 6.95 1.75 6.07
C GLY A 261 5.92 0.68 6.39
N LEU A 262 6.30 -0.60 6.24
CA LEU A 262 5.38 -1.73 6.31
C LEU A 262 5.25 -2.24 7.74
N GLU A 263 4.02 -2.37 8.24
CA GLU A 263 3.78 -3.16 9.46
C GLU A 263 3.73 -4.64 9.10
N TYR A 264 4.67 -5.43 9.65
CA TYR A 264 4.65 -6.88 9.53
C TYR A 264 4.81 -7.56 10.89
N SER A 265 4.32 -8.79 11.00
CA SER A 265 4.51 -9.63 12.19
C SER A 265 4.64 -11.10 11.80
N GLY A 266 5.49 -11.83 12.48
CA GLY A 266 5.82 -13.21 12.17
C GLY A 266 7.27 -13.47 12.53
N THR A 267 7.62 -14.71 12.78
CA THR A 267 9.01 -15.10 13.02
C THR A 267 9.60 -15.56 11.69
N PRO A 268 10.79 -15.07 11.28
CA PRO A 268 11.65 -15.81 10.37
C PRO A 268 11.85 -17.24 10.88
#